data_AF-A0A2D9R0M1-F1
#
_entry.id   AF-A0A2D9R0M1-F1
#
_cell.length_a   1.000
_cell.length_b   1.000
_cell.length_c   1.000
_cell.angle_alpha   90.00
_cell.angle_beta   90.00
_cell.angle_gamma   90.00
#
_symmetry.space_group_name_H-M   'P 1'
#
loop_
_entity.id
_entity.type
_entity.pdbx_description
1 polymer ?
#
loop_
_entity_poly.entity_id
_entity_poly.type
_entity_poly.pdbx_seq_one_letter_code
_entity_poly.pdbx_strand_id
1 'polypeptide(L)'
;MNTQKIFLFIAIFLTIFILWDKWELTQSTDENGNTITQTAVVPVDSQDTAIDVPTASDVPIVSSTVTEDTTPIIDNSFTQGAFTTVVTDLLTVEISHKGGTIINAYLNEYPKELKSEEKFQLLSNSPDRIFHAQSGLIPVEQMPTHQSEYTSERQEYFLQGNNELIVPLIWRGDNGVVVTKNYHFKP
;
A
#
# COMPACT_ATOMS: atom_id res chain seq x y z
N MET A 1 -12.40 -64.96 -7.57
CA MET A 1 -11.76 -63.91 -6.74
C MET A 1 -11.79 -62.60 -7.52
N ASN A 2 -12.57 -61.61 -7.04
CA ASN A 2 -12.77 -60.32 -7.70
C ASN A 2 -11.80 -59.24 -7.17
N THR A 3 -10.69 -59.66 -6.56
CA THR A 3 -9.75 -58.81 -5.82
C THR A 3 -9.10 -57.74 -6.70
N GLN A 4 -8.89 -58.03 -8.00
CA GLN A 4 -8.39 -57.05 -8.97
C GLN A 4 -9.34 -55.86 -9.16
N LYS A 5 -10.67 -56.11 -9.16
CA LYS A 5 -11.67 -55.03 -9.26
C LYS A 5 -11.69 -54.18 -7.99
N ILE A 6 -11.60 -54.82 -6.81
CA ILE A 6 -11.44 -54.11 -5.53
C ILE A 6 -10.18 -53.22 -5.54
N PHE A 7 -9.04 -53.74 -6.04
CA PHE A 7 -7.79 -52.98 -6.11
C PHE A 7 -7.90 -51.77 -7.04
N LEU A 8 -8.58 -51.92 -8.18
CA LEU A 8 -8.85 -50.82 -9.11
C LEU A 8 -9.71 -49.74 -8.44
N PHE A 9 -10.78 -50.13 -7.73
CA PHE A 9 -11.62 -49.18 -7.01
C PHE A 9 -10.85 -48.43 -5.91
N ILE A 10 -9.98 -49.12 -5.17
CA ILE A 10 -9.13 -48.49 -4.15
C ILE A 10 -8.16 -47.50 -4.79
N ALA A 11 -7.51 -47.86 -5.90
CA ALA A 11 -6.57 -46.98 -6.60
C ALA A 11 -7.26 -45.72 -7.16
N ILE A 12 -8.46 -45.87 -7.74
CA ILE A 12 -9.27 -44.73 -8.23
C ILE A 12 -9.70 -43.85 -7.06
N PHE A 13 -10.21 -44.44 -5.97
CA PHE A 13 -10.63 -43.68 -4.79
C PHE A 13 -9.47 -42.91 -4.17
N LEU A 14 -8.30 -43.54 -4.02
CA LEU A 14 -7.08 -42.90 -3.54
C LEU A 14 -6.66 -41.73 -4.45
N THR A 15 -6.78 -41.89 -5.78
CA THR A 15 -6.41 -40.83 -6.73
C THR A 15 -7.36 -39.64 -6.61
N ILE A 16 -8.67 -39.88 -6.52
CA ILE A 16 -9.67 -38.81 -6.31
C ILE A 16 -9.47 -38.14 -4.94
N PHE A 17 -9.16 -38.92 -3.90
CA PHE A 17 -8.89 -38.40 -2.57
C PHE A 17 -7.62 -37.54 -2.53
N ILE A 18 -6.53 -37.96 -3.17
CA ILE A 18 -5.31 -37.14 -3.31
C ILE A 18 -5.59 -35.87 -4.13
N LEU A 19 -6.42 -35.97 -5.18
CA LEU A 19 -6.78 -34.80 -5.97
C LEU A 19 -7.62 -33.80 -5.17
N TRP A 20 -8.54 -34.29 -4.33
CA TRP A 20 -9.33 -33.45 -3.43
C TRP A 20 -8.49 -32.84 -2.31
N ASP A 21 -7.58 -33.60 -1.69
CA ASP A 21 -6.64 -33.10 -0.67
C ASP A 21 -5.72 -32.01 -1.26
N LYS A 22 -5.20 -32.22 -2.48
CA LYS A 22 -4.42 -31.22 -3.21
C LYS A 22 -5.24 -30.02 -3.64
N TRP A 23 -6.50 -30.23 -4.01
CA TRP A 23 -7.43 -29.14 -4.33
C TRP A 23 -7.68 -28.29 -3.08
N GLU A 24 -7.96 -28.89 -1.93
CA GLU A 24 -8.14 -28.17 -0.65
C GLU A 24 -6.87 -27.42 -0.22
N LEU A 25 -5.68 -28.05 -0.33
CA LEU A 25 -4.39 -27.39 -0.03
C LEU A 25 -4.11 -26.20 -0.97
N THR A 26 -4.59 -26.25 -2.22
CA THR A 26 -4.42 -25.15 -3.19
C THR A 26 -5.55 -24.12 -3.11
N GLN A 27 -6.67 -24.39 -2.43
CA GLN A 27 -7.69 -23.38 -2.14
C GLN A 27 -7.33 -22.44 -0.98
N SER A 28 -6.16 -22.62 -0.34
CA SER A 28 -5.51 -21.57 0.48
C SER A 28 -4.56 -20.74 -0.38
N THR A 29 -5.11 -20.16 -1.44
CA THR A 29 -4.40 -19.31 -2.41
C THR A 29 -5.20 -18.03 -2.52
N ASP A 30 -4.52 -16.88 -2.43
CA ASP A 30 -5.12 -15.59 -2.80
C ASP A 30 -5.50 -15.58 -4.29
N GLU A 31 -6.19 -14.54 -4.78
CA GLU A 31 -6.62 -14.40 -6.18
C GLU A 31 -5.48 -14.52 -7.24
N ASN A 32 -4.23 -14.72 -6.82
CA ASN A 32 -3.01 -14.66 -7.63
C ASN A 32 -2.23 -15.99 -7.76
N GLY A 33 -2.71 -17.13 -7.23
CA GLY A 33 -2.15 -18.44 -7.59
C GLY A 33 -0.88 -18.89 -6.83
N ASN A 34 -0.51 -18.25 -5.72
CA ASN A 34 0.71 -18.58 -4.96
C ASN A 34 0.45 -19.44 -3.70
N THR A 35 1.30 -20.46 -3.47
CA THR A 35 1.20 -21.38 -2.33
C THR A 35 1.81 -20.78 -1.05
N ILE A 36 1.01 -20.48 -0.03
CA ILE A 36 1.52 -20.00 1.26
C ILE A 36 2.02 -21.19 2.08
N THR A 37 3.34 -21.36 2.17
CA THR A 37 3.96 -22.32 3.11
C THR A 37 4.22 -21.61 4.44
N GLN A 38 3.55 -22.04 5.51
CA GLN A 38 3.78 -21.53 6.86
C GLN A 38 5.22 -21.86 7.29
N THR A 39 6.04 -20.84 7.52
CA THR A 39 7.41 -21.01 8.02
C THR A 39 7.34 -21.37 9.50
N ALA A 40 7.77 -22.58 9.86
CA ALA A 40 7.94 -23.01 11.25
C ALA A 40 9.15 -22.29 11.86
N VAL A 41 8.94 -21.65 13.01
CA VAL A 41 10.01 -21.02 13.79
C VAL A 41 10.68 -22.09 14.65
N VAL A 42 11.95 -22.37 14.39
CA VAL A 42 12.79 -23.27 15.21
C VAL A 42 13.32 -22.48 16.41
N PRO A 43 13.18 -22.96 17.66
CA PRO A 43 13.77 -22.28 18.81
C PRO A 43 15.28 -22.52 18.85
N VAL A 44 16.06 -21.43 18.91
CA VAL A 44 17.48 -21.44 19.26
C VAL A 44 17.61 -21.38 20.77
N ASP A 45 18.27 -22.38 21.33
CA ASP A 45 18.75 -22.43 22.72
C ASP A 45 19.91 -21.44 22.90
N SER A 46 19.85 -20.62 23.95
CA SER A 46 20.99 -19.88 24.47
C SER A 46 20.76 -19.56 25.95
N GLN A 47 21.66 -20.12 26.76
CA GLN A 47 21.81 -19.97 28.20
C GLN A 47 21.99 -18.53 28.67
N ASP A 48 21.33 -18.26 29.80
CA ASP A 48 21.79 -17.53 31.00
C ASP A 48 22.39 -16.13 30.82
N THR A 49 21.65 -15.08 31.25
CA THR A 49 22.06 -14.23 32.38
C THR A 49 20.85 -13.40 32.85
N ALA A 50 20.58 -13.40 34.15
CA ALA A 50 19.63 -12.50 34.81
C ALA A 50 20.07 -11.03 34.72
N ILE A 51 19.13 -10.10 34.60
CA ILE A 51 18.91 -8.92 35.49
C ILE A 51 18.06 -7.83 34.77
N ASP A 52 17.08 -7.36 35.53
CA ASP A 52 16.29 -6.11 35.46
C ASP A 52 15.22 -5.88 34.39
N VAL A 53 13.98 -5.86 34.87
CA VAL A 53 12.79 -5.29 34.24
C VAL A 53 12.53 -3.94 34.90
N PRO A 54 12.42 -2.81 34.17
CA PRO A 54 11.77 -1.64 34.71
C PRO A 54 10.30 -1.60 34.27
N THR A 55 9.47 -1.49 35.31
CA THR A 55 8.04 -1.26 35.37
C THR A 55 7.57 -0.09 34.49
N ALA A 56 6.43 -0.26 33.83
CA ALA A 56 5.70 0.81 33.17
C ALA A 56 5.23 1.86 34.19
N SER A 57 5.52 3.14 33.93
CA SER A 57 4.94 4.26 34.68
C SER A 57 4.62 5.42 33.76
N ASP A 58 3.38 5.86 33.93
CA ASP A 58 2.77 7.16 33.67
C ASP A 58 2.57 7.68 32.23
N VAL A 59 1.28 7.68 31.88
CA VAL A 59 0.61 8.41 30.80
C VAL A 59 0.63 9.91 31.10
N PRO A 60 0.95 10.81 30.15
CA PRO A 60 0.85 12.24 30.38
C PRO A 60 -0.60 12.74 30.26
N ILE A 61 -1.01 13.50 31.26
CA ILE A 61 -2.31 14.16 31.40
C ILE A 61 -2.27 15.46 30.58
N VAL A 62 -3.18 15.62 29.61
CA VAL A 62 -3.33 16.87 28.85
C VAL A 62 -4.14 17.90 29.66
N SER A 63 -3.53 19.05 29.97
CA SER A 63 -4.23 20.21 30.51
C SER A 63 -4.70 21.11 29.37
N SER A 64 -6.02 21.23 29.22
CA SER A 64 -6.67 22.17 28.30
C SER A 64 -6.63 23.57 28.90
N THR A 65 -5.97 24.51 28.22
CA THR A 65 -6.14 25.96 28.48
C THR A 65 -6.64 26.60 27.21
N VAL A 66 -7.85 27.17 27.29
CA VAL A 66 -8.48 27.99 26.25
C VAL A 66 -7.95 29.42 26.37
N THR A 67 -7.57 30.03 25.25
CA THR A 67 -7.47 31.49 25.14
C THR A 67 -7.99 31.90 23.77
N GLU A 68 -8.92 32.86 23.79
CA GLU A 68 -9.65 33.40 22.64
C GLU A 68 -8.82 34.38 21.81
N ASP A 69 -9.06 34.28 20.49
CA ASP A 69 -9.23 35.31 19.47
C ASP A 69 -8.17 36.41 19.26
N THR A 70 -7.52 36.35 18.09
CA THR A 70 -7.25 37.56 17.27
C THR A 70 -7.09 37.18 15.80
N THR A 71 -8.14 37.44 15.01
CA THR A 71 -8.17 37.86 13.58
C THR A 71 -7.39 37.03 12.52
N PRO A 72 -8.03 36.61 11.40
CA PRO A 72 -7.38 35.79 10.39
C PRO A 72 -6.35 36.60 9.61
N ILE A 73 -5.08 36.22 9.74
CA ILE A 73 -4.09 36.48 8.72
C ILE A 73 -4.44 35.51 7.60
N ILE A 74 -4.78 36.04 6.41
CA ILE A 74 -4.85 35.24 5.20
C ILE A 74 -3.42 34.83 4.89
N ASP A 75 -2.99 33.75 5.52
CA ASP A 75 -1.87 32.97 5.04
C ASP A 75 -2.43 32.17 3.87
N ASN A 76 -1.86 32.35 2.68
CA ASN A 76 -2.12 31.53 1.50
C ASN A 76 -1.54 30.12 1.72
N SER A 77 -1.86 29.50 2.85
CA SER A 77 -1.81 28.06 2.99
C SER A 77 -2.81 27.51 2.00
N PHE A 78 -2.29 27.16 0.83
CA PHE A 78 -2.91 26.15 -0.02
C PHE A 78 -3.35 25.05 0.95
N THR A 79 -4.65 24.84 1.09
CA THR A 79 -5.17 23.67 1.80
C THR A 79 -4.68 22.48 0.99
N GLN A 80 -3.48 22.02 1.32
CA GLN A 80 -2.81 20.92 0.66
C GLN A 80 -3.68 19.70 0.96
N GLY A 81 -4.45 19.25 -0.03
CA GLY A 81 -5.26 18.05 0.13
C GLY A 81 -4.33 16.87 0.40
N ALA A 82 -4.81 15.82 1.05
CA ALA A 82 -3.96 14.69 1.48
C ALA A 82 -3.25 13.91 0.35
N PHE A 83 -3.57 14.23 -0.91
CA PHE A 83 -3.05 13.62 -2.12
C PHE A 83 -3.05 14.62 -3.28
N THR A 84 -2.30 14.33 -4.34
CA THR A 84 -2.32 15.03 -5.63
C THR A 84 -2.92 14.11 -6.69
N THR A 85 -3.85 14.63 -7.48
CA THR A 85 -4.46 13.89 -8.61
C THR A 85 -3.72 14.17 -9.90
N VAL A 86 -3.44 13.13 -10.67
CA VAL A 86 -2.81 13.21 -11.99
C VAL A 86 -3.72 12.53 -12.99
N VAL A 87 -4.16 13.27 -14.00
CA VAL A 87 -5.05 12.78 -15.05
C VAL A 87 -4.29 12.75 -16.37
N THR A 88 -4.18 11.57 -16.96
CA THR A 88 -3.70 11.37 -18.33
C THR A 88 -4.83 10.87 -19.22
N ASP A 89 -4.50 10.52 -20.46
CA ASP A 89 -5.36 9.78 -21.36
C ASP A 89 -5.82 8.43 -20.77
N LEU A 90 -4.88 7.52 -20.48
CA LEU A 90 -5.18 6.15 -20.05
C LEU A 90 -5.29 5.98 -18.54
N LEU A 91 -4.76 6.91 -17.76
CA LEU A 91 -4.57 6.71 -16.32
C LEU A 91 -5.04 7.92 -15.52
N THR A 92 -5.77 7.69 -14.44
CA THR A 92 -6.00 8.68 -13.38
C THR A 92 -5.41 8.17 -12.10
N VAL A 93 -4.49 8.93 -11.48
CA VAL A 93 -3.72 8.50 -10.30
C VAL A 93 -3.89 9.49 -9.17
N GLU A 94 -4.02 8.98 -7.94
CA GLU A 94 -3.93 9.78 -6.72
C GLU A 94 -2.66 9.43 -5.95
N ILE A 95 -1.81 10.43 -5.74
CA ILE A 95 -0.51 10.31 -5.07
C ILE A 95 -0.62 10.94 -3.70
N SER A 96 -0.57 10.14 -2.65
CA SER A 96 -0.58 10.63 -1.26
C SER A 96 0.64 11.50 -0.98
N HIS A 97 0.42 12.63 -0.31
CA HIS A 97 1.51 13.48 0.18
C HIS A 97 2.33 12.78 1.28
N LYS A 98 1.74 11.79 1.93
CA LYS A 98 2.47 10.90 2.83
C LYS A 98 3.24 9.84 2.05
N GLY A 99 4.56 9.99 2.03
CA GLY A 99 5.51 9.06 1.40
C GLY A 99 5.54 9.10 -0.14
N GLY A 100 4.66 9.87 -0.78
CA GLY A 100 4.46 9.76 -2.23
C GLY A 100 3.96 8.37 -2.62
N THR A 101 3.00 7.83 -1.88
CA THR A 101 2.43 6.51 -2.22
C THR A 101 1.31 6.71 -3.23
N ILE A 102 1.24 5.90 -4.29
CA ILE A 102 0.07 5.88 -5.17
C ILE A 102 -1.01 5.08 -4.46
N ILE A 103 -2.07 5.77 -4.05
CA ILE A 103 -3.15 5.22 -3.23
C ILE A 103 -4.37 4.83 -4.06
N ASN A 104 -4.63 5.51 -5.18
CA ASN A 104 -5.64 5.12 -6.15
C ASN A 104 -5.10 5.23 -7.57
N ALA A 105 -5.52 4.32 -8.44
CA ALA A 105 -5.22 4.37 -9.87
C ALA A 105 -6.37 3.77 -10.67
N TYR A 106 -6.88 4.52 -11.65
CA TYR A 106 -7.96 4.13 -12.54
C TYR A 106 -7.46 4.03 -13.96
N LEU A 107 -7.89 2.98 -14.66
CA LEU A 107 -7.64 2.79 -16.09
C LEU A 107 -8.80 3.43 -16.85
N ASN A 108 -8.57 4.60 -17.44
CA ASN A 108 -9.62 5.48 -17.97
C ASN A 108 -10.42 4.88 -19.13
N GLU A 109 -9.77 4.05 -19.96
CA GLU A 109 -10.37 3.42 -21.15
C GLU A 109 -10.97 2.03 -20.86
N TYR A 110 -10.89 1.56 -19.61
CA TYR A 110 -11.32 0.21 -19.25
C TYR A 110 -12.51 0.28 -18.30
N PRO A 111 -13.69 -0.23 -18.67
CA PRO A 111 -14.81 -0.29 -17.75
C PRO A 111 -14.58 -1.38 -16.71
N LYS A 112 -15.14 -1.18 -15.51
CA LYS A 112 -15.07 -2.13 -14.40
C LYS A 112 -15.66 -3.51 -14.74
N GLU A 113 -16.75 -3.50 -15.50
CA GLU A 113 -17.44 -4.70 -15.98
C GLU A 113 -18.08 -4.43 -17.34
N LEU A 114 -18.55 -5.49 -18.01
CA LEU A 114 -19.15 -5.38 -19.34
C LEU A 114 -20.36 -4.45 -19.32
N LYS A 115 -20.30 -3.35 -20.10
CA LYS A 115 -21.32 -2.29 -20.20
C LYS A 115 -21.48 -1.40 -18.95
N SER A 116 -20.47 -1.32 -18.09
CA SER A 116 -20.45 -0.33 -17.01
C SER A 116 -19.86 1.00 -17.45
N GLU A 117 -20.39 2.09 -16.90
CA GLU A 117 -19.85 3.46 -17.02
C GLU A 117 -18.72 3.71 -16.00
N GLU A 118 -18.59 2.87 -14.98
CA GLU A 118 -17.54 2.97 -13.98
C GLU A 118 -16.21 2.51 -14.57
N LYS A 119 -15.16 3.32 -14.39
CA LYS A 119 -13.78 2.97 -14.77
C LYS A 119 -13.24 1.86 -13.87
N PHE A 120 -12.41 1.00 -14.43
CA PHE A 120 -11.71 -0.04 -13.69
C PHE A 120 -10.68 0.58 -12.76
N GLN A 121 -10.82 0.31 -11.46
CA GLN A 121 -9.88 0.75 -10.43
C GLN A 121 -8.83 -0.34 -10.20
N LEU A 122 -7.58 -0.04 -10.57
CA LEU A 122 -6.46 -0.95 -10.39
C LEU A 122 -5.88 -0.86 -8.97
N LEU A 123 -5.55 0.35 -8.51
CA LEU A 123 -5.07 0.60 -7.15
C LEU A 123 -6.18 1.26 -6.33
N SER A 124 -6.31 0.87 -5.07
CA SER A 124 -7.45 1.23 -4.20
C SER A 124 -7.00 1.46 -2.77
N ASN A 125 -7.51 2.52 -2.15
CA ASN A 125 -7.35 2.82 -0.71
C ASN A 125 -8.64 2.55 0.09
N SER A 126 -9.56 1.74 -0.43
CA SER A 126 -10.77 1.35 0.28
C SER A 126 -10.47 0.37 1.43
N PRO A 127 -11.14 0.47 2.59
CA PRO A 127 -10.92 -0.43 3.73
C PRO A 127 -11.06 -1.92 3.39
N ASP A 128 -11.96 -2.24 2.46
CA ASP A 128 -12.25 -3.61 2.03
C ASP A 128 -11.23 -4.16 1.01
N ARG A 129 -10.47 -3.27 0.34
CA ARG A 129 -9.48 -3.62 -0.68
C ARG A 129 -8.42 -2.54 -0.76
N ILE A 130 -7.38 -2.69 0.08
CA ILE A 130 -6.17 -1.86 0.05
C ILE A 130 -5.18 -2.48 -0.92
N PHE A 131 -4.86 -1.76 -1.98
CA PHE A 131 -3.81 -2.13 -2.93
C PHE A 131 -3.09 -0.87 -3.41
N HIS A 132 -1.90 -0.64 -2.87
CA HIS A 132 -1.11 0.59 -3.09
C HIS A 132 0.20 0.28 -3.81
N ALA A 133 0.71 1.25 -4.55
CA ALA A 133 2.09 1.22 -5.05
C ALA A 133 2.94 2.19 -4.22
N GLN A 134 3.72 1.62 -3.30
CA GLN A 134 4.59 2.35 -2.39
C GLN A 134 6.04 2.33 -2.88
N SER A 135 6.71 3.47 -2.78
CA SER A 135 8.13 3.61 -3.03
C SER A 135 8.74 4.63 -2.08
N GLY A 136 10.01 4.48 -1.76
CA GLY A 136 10.69 5.39 -0.86
C GLY A 136 12.18 5.13 -0.81
N LEU A 137 12.89 6.03 -0.14
CA LEU A 137 14.29 5.83 0.21
C LEU A 137 14.37 5.06 1.52
N ILE A 138 15.33 4.15 1.63
CA ILE A 138 15.70 3.58 2.92
C ILE A 138 16.57 4.63 3.61
N PRO A 139 16.16 5.14 4.79
CA PRO A 139 16.85 6.26 5.40
C PRO A 139 18.28 5.88 5.79
N VAL A 140 19.23 6.66 5.29
CA VAL A 140 20.55 6.86 5.89
C VAL A 140 20.47 8.26 6.49
N GLU A 141 20.65 8.39 7.81
CA GLU A 141 20.43 9.57 8.66
C GLU A 141 19.84 10.85 7.99
N GLN A 142 18.68 11.30 8.49
CA GLN A 142 18.02 12.56 8.11
C GLN A 142 17.59 12.63 6.62
N MET A 143 17.06 11.53 6.08
CA MET A 143 16.41 11.42 4.77
C MET A 143 14.92 11.10 4.91
N PRO A 144 14.08 11.43 3.90
CA PRO A 144 12.67 11.10 3.95
C PRO A 144 12.46 9.59 3.80
N THR A 145 11.44 9.10 4.48
CA THR A 145 10.99 7.70 4.42
C THR A 145 9.66 7.62 3.67
N HIS A 146 9.11 6.41 3.59
CA HIS A 146 7.78 6.15 3.05
C HIS A 146 6.63 6.75 3.89
N GLN A 147 6.92 7.37 5.04
CA GLN A 147 5.94 8.04 5.90
C GLN A 147 6.13 9.56 5.95
N SER A 148 7.17 10.09 5.31
CA SER A 148 7.45 11.53 5.32
C SER A 148 6.41 12.30 4.53
N GLU A 149 6.04 13.49 5.01
CA GLU A 149 5.11 14.37 4.32
C GLU A 149 5.81 15.16 3.23
N TYR A 150 5.32 15.04 2.01
CA TYR A 150 5.76 15.79 0.84
C TYR A 150 4.75 16.89 0.53
N THR A 151 5.21 17.90 -0.20
CA THR A 151 4.37 18.98 -0.69
C THR A 151 4.38 18.99 -2.22
N SER A 152 3.22 19.18 -2.83
CA SER A 152 3.09 19.43 -4.26
C SER A 152 2.80 20.90 -4.52
N GLU A 153 3.26 21.45 -5.65
CA GLU A 153 2.88 22.80 -6.09
C GLU A 153 1.38 22.89 -6.41
N ARG A 154 0.79 21.82 -6.94
CA ARG A 154 -0.61 21.77 -7.36
C ARG A 154 -1.32 20.54 -6.82
N GLN A 155 -2.63 20.68 -6.66
CA GLN A 155 -3.51 19.59 -6.27
C GLN A 155 -3.82 18.66 -7.45
N GLU A 156 -3.88 19.20 -8.67
CA GLU A 156 -4.22 18.47 -9.88
C GLU A 156 -3.24 18.76 -11.02
N TYR A 157 -2.90 17.72 -11.79
CA TYR A 157 -2.08 17.81 -12.98
C TYR A 157 -2.74 17.07 -14.14
N PHE A 158 -2.66 17.63 -15.35
CA PHE A 158 -3.26 17.08 -16.56
C PHE A 158 -2.20 16.89 -17.63
N LEU A 159 -2.11 15.70 -18.21
CA LEU A 159 -1.27 15.45 -19.39
C LEU A 159 -1.91 16.15 -20.59
N GLN A 160 -1.18 17.08 -21.22
CA GLN A 160 -1.67 17.81 -22.39
C GLN A 160 -0.97 17.34 -23.66
N GLY A 161 -1.74 16.76 -24.58
CA GLY A 161 -1.23 16.30 -25.88
C GLY A 161 -0.21 15.17 -25.73
N ASN A 162 0.86 15.22 -26.53
CA ASN A 162 1.86 14.14 -26.61
C ASN A 162 3.15 14.42 -25.79
N ASN A 163 3.10 15.36 -24.85
CA ASN A 163 4.27 15.75 -24.07
C ASN A 163 4.32 15.04 -22.73
N GLU A 164 5.52 14.76 -22.23
CA GLU A 164 5.73 14.20 -20.90
C GLU A 164 5.27 15.18 -19.80
N LEU A 165 4.51 14.67 -18.82
CA LEU A 165 4.12 15.38 -17.62
C LEU A 165 4.99 14.94 -16.45
N ILE A 166 5.59 15.92 -15.77
CA ILE A 166 6.38 15.69 -14.57
C ILE A 166 5.63 16.27 -13.37
N VAL A 167 5.39 15.44 -12.36
CA VAL A 167 4.73 15.82 -11.11
C VAL A 167 5.74 15.75 -9.97
N PRO A 168 6.25 16.89 -9.48
CA PRO A 168 7.22 16.93 -8.39
C PRO A 168 6.53 16.93 -7.02
N LEU A 169 6.97 16.03 -6.13
CA LEU A 169 6.68 16.05 -4.71
C LEU A 169 7.95 16.42 -3.93
N ILE A 170 7.88 17.47 -3.11
CA ILE A 170 9.03 18.06 -2.43
C ILE A 170 8.95 17.81 -0.93
N TRP A 171 9.98 17.18 -0.38
CA TRP A 171 10.22 17.08 1.05
C TRP A 171 11.38 18.01 1.46
N ARG A 172 11.25 18.65 2.62
CA ARG A 172 12.25 19.52 3.21
C ARG A 172 12.58 19.01 4.61
N GLY A 173 13.84 18.66 4.83
CA GLY A 173 14.34 18.24 6.13
C GLY A 173 14.81 19.42 7.00
N ASP A 174 14.79 19.23 8.31
CA ASP A 174 15.25 20.23 9.29
C ASP A 174 16.75 20.55 9.16
N ASN A 175 17.49 19.67 8.51
CA ASN A 175 18.91 19.80 8.20
C ASN A 175 19.20 20.60 6.92
N GLY A 176 18.18 21.16 6.27
CA GLY A 176 18.29 21.91 5.02
C GLY A 176 18.37 21.03 3.77
N VAL A 177 18.32 19.70 3.90
CA VAL A 177 18.25 18.80 2.74
C VAL A 177 16.87 18.90 2.10
N VAL A 178 16.86 19.01 0.77
CA VAL A 178 15.63 19.02 -0.04
C VAL A 178 15.64 17.79 -0.93
N VAL A 179 14.57 17.00 -0.86
CA VAL A 179 14.40 15.80 -1.69
C VAL A 179 13.18 16.03 -2.57
N THR A 180 13.35 15.79 -3.88
CA THR A 180 12.26 15.87 -4.85
C THR A 180 11.99 14.49 -5.43
N LYS A 181 10.77 14.00 -5.28
CA LYS A 181 10.27 12.76 -5.88
C LYS A 181 9.47 13.12 -7.13
N ASN A 182 9.98 12.76 -8.31
CA ASN A 182 9.36 13.09 -9.58
C ASN A 182 8.59 11.88 -10.14
N TYR A 183 7.33 12.10 -10.52
CA TYR A 183 6.54 11.14 -11.27
C TYR A 183 6.46 11.60 -12.71
N HIS A 184 6.81 10.69 -13.61
CA HIS A 184 6.89 10.95 -15.04
C HIS A 184 5.77 10.19 -15.74
N PHE A 185 4.87 10.92 -16.37
CA PHE A 185 3.75 10.37 -17.15
C PHE A 185 3.96 10.67 -18.62
N LYS A 186 3.71 9.67 -19.46
CA LYS A 186 3.84 9.75 -20.91
C LYS A 186 2.52 9.30 -21.56
N PRO A 187 2.24 9.78 -22.78
CA PRO A 187 1.15 9.25 -23.60
C PRO A 187 1.43 7.79 -24.00
#